data_AF-A0A7S0T9T6-F1
#
_entry.id   AF-A0A7S0T9T6-F1
#
_cell.length_a   1.000
_cell.length_b   1.000
_cell.length_c   1.000
_cell.angle_alpha   90.00
_cell.angle_beta   90.00
_cell.angle_gamma   90.00
#
_symmetry.space_group_name_H-M   'P 1'
#
loop_
_entity.id
_entity.type
_entity.pdbx_description
1 polymer ?
#
loop_
_entity_poly.entity_id
_entity_poly.type
_entity_poly.pdbx_seq_one_letter_code
_entity_poly.pdbx_strand_id
1 'polypeptide(L)'
;QTLFLPSSIQTQQDCLQKLATDRRLKLSTMKATILFLYLLQCQFADGFVQPQQQMSGASSAAFALSIDSMDDLTFSTPDTSLVQEQACIDAASKMKRVAVPSDNSPSGSVGVSYIHWPAQGRKAKAPPLILLHGFDSSCLEYRRLGPQLAAKGIDAYAVDILGWGFTQLEDVKSFSADAKVEALKGFVK
;
A
#
# COMPACT_ATOMS: atom_id res chain seq x y z
N GLN A 1 -9.73 -61.81 -47.51
CA GLN A 1 -9.98 -62.30 -46.15
C GLN A 1 -9.94 -61.10 -45.21
N THR A 2 -11.12 -60.66 -44.79
CA THR A 2 -11.33 -59.46 -43.99
C THR A 2 -11.00 -59.79 -42.54
N LEU A 3 -9.89 -59.26 -42.02
CA LEU A 3 -9.47 -59.46 -40.63
C LEU A 3 -10.38 -58.63 -39.72
N PHE A 4 -11.41 -59.28 -39.16
CA PHE A 4 -12.19 -58.75 -38.05
C PHE A 4 -11.31 -58.68 -36.80
N LEU A 5 -11.01 -57.47 -36.33
CA LEU A 5 -10.42 -57.27 -35.01
C LEU A 5 -11.44 -57.67 -33.92
N PRO A 6 -11.01 -58.34 -32.85
CA PRO A 6 -11.91 -58.78 -31.78
C PRO A 6 -12.53 -57.56 -31.07
N SER A 7 -13.85 -57.58 -30.94
CA SER A 7 -14.70 -56.49 -30.44
C SER A 7 -14.27 -55.87 -29.10
N SER A 8 -13.55 -56.62 -28.26
CA SER A 8 -13.00 -56.14 -26.98
C SER A 8 -11.89 -55.08 -27.12
N ILE A 9 -11.07 -55.15 -28.18
CA ILE A 9 -9.92 -54.23 -28.36
C ILE A 9 -10.40 -52.89 -28.92
N GLN A 10 -11.40 -52.93 -29.82
CA GLN A 10 -12.04 -51.74 -30.38
C GLN A 10 -12.68 -50.89 -29.26
N THR A 11 -13.38 -51.52 -28.31
CA THR A 11 -14.05 -50.82 -27.20
C THR A 11 -13.05 -50.13 -26.25
N GLN A 12 -11.87 -50.71 -26.02
CA GLN A 12 -10.83 -50.09 -25.20
C GLN A 12 -10.19 -48.88 -25.89
N GLN A 13 -9.95 -48.96 -27.20
CA GLN A 13 -9.42 -47.84 -27.98
C GLN A 13 -10.42 -46.67 -28.04
N ASP A 14 -11.72 -46.96 -28.23
CA ASP A 14 -12.77 -45.95 -28.23
C ASP A 14 -12.91 -45.25 -26.85
N CYS A 15 -12.78 -46.01 -25.75
CA CYS A 15 -12.80 -45.47 -24.40
C CYS A 15 -11.62 -44.51 -24.14
N LEU A 16 -10.40 -44.88 -24.57
CA LEU A 16 -9.21 -44.04 -24.44
C LEU A 16 -9.29 -42.78 -25.30
N GLN A 17 -9.80 -42.87 -26.53
CA GLN A 17 -10.02 -41.71 -27.38
C GLN A 17 -11.07 -40.76 -26.79
N LYS A 18 -12.14 -41.30 -26.20
CA LYS A 18 -13.16 -40.50 -25.52
C LYS A 18 -12.59 -39.78 -24.31
N LEU A 19 -11.78 -40.46 -23.48
CA LEU A 19 -11.08 -39.86 -22.33
C LEU A 19 -10.05 -38.80 -22.73
N ALA A 20 -9.32 -39.00 -23.84
CA ALA A 20 -8.36 -38.02 -24.35
C ALA A 20 -9.06 -36.77 -24.90
N THR A 21 -10.19 -36.96 -25.59
CA THR A 21 -11.01 -35.87 -26.13
C THR A 21 -11.65 -35.07 -25.00
N ASP A 22 -12.17 -35.74 -23.98
CA ASP A 22 -12.80 -35.12 -22.82
C ASP A 22 -11.79 -34.32 -21.96
N ARG A 23 -10.55 -34.83 -21.82
CA ARG A 23 -9.44 -34.09 -21.20
C ARG A 23 -9.02 -32.87 -22.02
N ARG A 24 -8.95 -32.97 -23.34
CA ARG A 24 -8.64 -31.84 -24.23
C ARG A 24 -9.73 -30.78 -24.17
N LEU A 25 -11.00 -31.18 -24.14
CA LEU A 25 -12.13 -30.27 -24.03
C LEU A 25 -12.10 -29.54 -22.69
N LYS A 26 -11.93 -30.25 -21.57
CA LYS A 26 -11.80 -29.64 -20.23
C LYS A 26 -10.62 -28.68 -20.12
N LEU A 27 -9.47 -29.03 -20.71
CA LEU A 27 -8.29 -28.16 -20.71
C LEU A 27 -8.50 -26.91 -21.57
N SER A 28 -9.21 -27.04 -22.70
CA SER A 28 -9.58 -25.90 -23.54
C SER A 28 -10.60 -24.99 -22.85
N THR A 29 -11.58 -25.56 -22.16
CA THR A 29 -12.56 -24.80 -21.36
C THR A 29 -11.87 -24.06 -20.21
N MET A 30 -10.98 -24.72 -19.44
CA MET A 30 -10.22 -24.06 -18.38
C MET A 30 -9.35 -22.92 -18.90
N LYS A 31 -8.66 -23.09 -20.03
CA LYS A 31 -7.85 -22.02 -20.64
C LYS A 31 -8.73 -20.86 -21.10
N ALA A 32 -9.90 -21.12 -21.67
CA ALA A 32 -10.85 -20.09 -22.04
C ALA A 32 -11.40 -19.34 -20.81
N THR A 33 -11.71 -20.05 -19.72
CA THR A 33 -12.17 -19.44 -18.47
C THR A 33 -11.08 -18.59 -17.81
N ILE A 34 -9.82 -19.04 -17.79
CA ILE A 34 -8.69 -18.26 -17.26
C ILE A 34 -8.47 -17.02 -18.12
N LEU A 35 -8.49 -17.15 -19.46
CA LEU A 35 -8.35 -16.01 -20.36
C LEU A 35 -9.50 -15.01 -20.20
N PHE A 36 -10.74 -15.51 -20.04
CA PHE A 36 -11.91 -14.67 -19.80
C PHE A 36 -11.83 -13.94 -18.45
N LEU A 37 -11.39 -14.60 -17.37
CA LEU A 37 -11.14 -13.96 -16.08
C LEU A 37 -10.03 -12.91 -16.17
N TYR A 38 -8.97 -13.18 -16.92
CA TYR A 38 -7.88 -12.22 -17.14
C TYR A 38 -8.36 -10.99 -17.92
N LEU A 39 -9.19 -11.19 -18.96
CA LEU A 39 -9.80 -10.09 -19.72
C LEU A 39 -10.83 -9.31 -18.90
N LEU A 40 -11.58 -9.97 -18.01
CA LEU A 40 -12.49 -9.30 -17.09
C LEU A 40 -11.74 -8.38 -16.11
N GLN A 41 -10.60 -8.84 -15.57
CA GLN A 41 -9.75 -8.03 -14.69
C GLN A 41 -9.16 -6.80 -15.41
N CYS A 42 -8.93 -6.88 -16.73
CA CYS A 42 -8.51 -5.71 -17.50
C CYS A 42 -9.62 -4.66 -17.66
N GLN A 43 -10.91 -5.03 -17.62
CA GLN A 43 -12.01 -4.06 -17.75
C GLN A 43 -12.41 -3.38 -16.43
N PHE A 44 -12.08 -3.97 -15.29
CA PHE A 44 -12.35 -3.36 -13.97
C PHE A 44 -11.27 -2.37 -13.51
N ALA A 45 -10.12 -2.31 -14.19
CA ALA A 45 -9.06 -1.36 -13.85
C ALA A 45 -9.33 0.09 -14.32
N ASP A 46 -10.30 0.30 -15.21
CA ASP A 46 -10.63 1.63 -15.78
C ASP A 46 -11.84 2.32 -15.12
N GLY A 47 -12.37 1.76 -14.02
CA GLY A 47 -13.69 2.14 -13.48
C GLY A 47 -13.73 3.11 -12.29
N PHE A 48 -12.61 3.64 -11.77
CA PHE A 48 -12.65 4.43 -10.51
C PHE A 48 -12.16 5.88 -10.61
N VAL A 49 -11.99 6.46 -11.79
CA VAL A 49 -11.77 7.92 -11.88
C VAL A 49 -12.57 8.48 -13.04
N GLN A 50 -13.76 8.99 -12.74
CA GLN A 50 -14.51 9.85 -13.64
C GLN A 50 -13.91 11.27 -13.53
N PRO A 51 -13.33 11.85 -14.59
CA PRO A 51 -12.87 13.23 -14.54
C PRO A 51 -14.10 14.14 -14.61
N GLN A 52 -14.37 14.85 -13.51
CA GLN A 52 -15.30 15.97 -13.54
C GLN A 52 -14.65 17.07 -14.41
N GLN A 53 -15.20 17.31 -15.61
CA GLN A 53 -14.86 18.47 -16.42
C GLN A 53 -15.27 19.73 -15.66
N GLN A 54 -14.28 20.48 -15.17
CA GLN A 54 -14.50 21.82 -14.66
C GLN A 54 -13.60 22.79 -15.40
N MET A 55 -14.23 23.86 -15.86
CA MET A 55 -13.72 24.86 -16.78
C MET A 55 -12.53 25.65 -16.19
N SER A 56 -11.62 26.00 -17.10
CA SER A 56 -10.75 27.19 -17.13
C SER A 56 -9.84 27.47 -15.93
N GLY A 57 -8.54 27.25 -16.17
CA GLY A 57 -7.49 28.19 -15.78
C GLY A 57 -6.98 28.13 -14.34
N ALA A 58 -6.16 27.13 -14.02
CA ALA A 58 -5.21 27.23 -12.91
C ALA A 58 -3.94 26.43 -13.24
N SER A 59 -2.79 27.09 -13.07
CA SER A 59 -1.45 26.56 -13.31
C SER A 59 -1.21 25.25 -12.54
N SER A 60 -0.56 24.28 -13.18
CA SER A 60 -0.15 23.01 -12.58
C SER A 60 0.94 23.25 -11.53
N ALA A 61 0.55 23.62 -10.32
CA ALA A 61 1.43 23.59 -9.17
C ALA A 61 1.65 22.12 -8.77
N ALA A 62 2.91 21.70 -8.69
CA ALA A 62 3.27 20.42 -8.12
C ALA A 62 2.76 20.38 -6.67
N PHE A 63 1.91 19.40 -6.33
CA PHE A 63 1.52 19.12 -4.95
C PHE A 63 2.73 18.54 -4.21
N ALA A 64 3.67 19.40 -3.82
CA ALA A 64 4.70 19.06 -2.86
C ALA A 64 4.11 19.35 -1.46
N LEU A 65 3.91 18.30 -0.66
CA LEU A 65 3.69 18.49 0.77
C LEU A 65 4.93 19.18 1.33
N SER A 66 4.73 20.34 1.95
CA SER A 66 5.78 21.09 2.61
C SER A 66 5.82 20.65 4.07
N ILE A 67 6.82 19.87 4.44
CA ILE A 67 7.07 19.56 5.85
C ILE A 67 7.88 20.72 6.42
N ASP A 68 7.19 21.66 7.06
CA ASP A 68 7.79 22.78 7.79
C ASP A 68 7.93 22.37 9.26
N SER A 69 8.91 21.51 9.50
CA SER A 69 9.20 20.93 10.80
C SER A 69 10.70 20.92 11.06
N MET A 70 11.10 21.12 12.31
CA MET A 70 12.48 20.86 12.71
C MET A 70 12.66 19.37 12.99
N ASP A 71 13.74 18.79 12.48
CA ASP A 71 14.14 17.42 12.78
C ASP A 71 14.40 17.31 14.29
N ASP A 72 13.80 16.30 14.93
CA ASP A 72 14.08 16.02 16.33
C ASP A 72 15.37 15.20 16.44
N LEU A 73 16.47 15.89 16.78
CA LEU A 73 17.80 15.29 16.90
C LEU A 73 17.92 14.30 18.08
N THR A 74 16.94 14.26 18.98
CA THR A 74 16.91 13.31 20.10
C THR A 74 16.30 11.96 19.72
N PHE A 75 15.62 11.89 18.56
CA PHE A 75 14.97 10.67 18.12
C PHE A 75 15.98 9.62 17.64
N SER A 76 15.84 8.41 18.15
CA SER A 76 16.54 7.23 17.64
C SER A 76 15.52 6.28 17.02
N THR A 77 15.88 5.64 15.92
CA THR A 77 15.00 4.67 15.27
C THR A 77 14.75 3.48 16.20
N PRO A 78 13.61 2.79 16.05
CA PRO A 78 13.27 1.64 16.90
C PRO A 78 14.38 0.58 16.92
N ASP A 79 14.65 -0.01 18.09
CA ASP A 79 15.55 -1.17 18.17
C ASP A 79 14.93 -2.36 17.44
N THR A 80 15.71 -2.93 16.54
CA THR A 80 15.31 -4.07 15.70
C THR A 80 16.19 -5.30 15.92
N SER A 81 17.03 -5.31 16.95
CA SER A 81 17.96 -6.40 17.29
C SER A 81 17.29 -7.78 17.40
N LEU A 82 16.03 -7.82 17.83
CA LEU A 82 15.23 -9.04 17.99
C LEU A 82 14.22 -9.29 16.85
N VAL A 83 14.14 -8.38 15.86
CA VAL A 83 13.17 -8.46 14.77
C VAL A 83 13.77 -9.26 13.61
N GLN A 84 13.07 -10.31 13.16
CA GLN A 84 13.51 -11.14 12.03
C GLN A 84 12.97 -10.67 10.68
N GLU A 85 11.84 -9.95 10.68
CA GLU A 85 11.16 -9.57 9.46
C GLU A 85 11.87 -8.40 8.76
N GLN A 86 12.52 -8.66 7.62
CA GLN A 86 13.31 -7.65 6.89
C GLN A 86 12.51 -6.38 6.55
N ALA A 87 11.25 -6.51 6.11
CA ALA A 87 10.44 -5.34 5.78
C ALA A 87 10.22 -4.44 7.02
N CYS A 88 10.15 -5.02 8.22
CA CYS A 88 10.04 -4.25 9.46
C CYS A 88 11.36 -3.53 9.79
N ILE A 89 12.50 -4.22 9.64
CA ILE A 89 13.83 -3.63 9.83
C ILE A 89 14.06 -2.45 8.87
N ASP A 90 13.72 -2.65 7.60
CA ASP A 90 13.84 -1.64 6.56
C ASP A 90 12.91 -0.45 6.78
N ALA A 91 11.73 -0.66 7.36
CA ALA A 91 10.78 0.40 7.68
C ALA A 91 11.23 1.18 8.93
N ALA A 92 11.63 0.48 10.00
CA ALA A 92 12.12 1.09 11.23
C ALA A 92 13.36 1.95 11.00
N SER A 93 14.31 1.50 10.17
CA SER A 93 15.51 2.27 9.80
C SER A 93 15.22 3.55 9.01
N LYS A 94 14.03 3.68 8.40
CA LYS A 94 13.57 4.89 7.70
C LYS A 94 12.77 5.84 8.58
N MET A 95 12.44 5.43 9.81
CA MET A 95 11.60 6.21 10.70
C MET A 95 12.32 7.49 11.11
N LYS A 96 11.55 8.58 11.19
CA LYS A 96 12.00 9.89 11.64
C LYS A 96 10.98 10.45 12.62
N ARG A 97 11.38 11.41 13.43
CA ARG A 97 10.48 12.23 14.24
C ARG A 97 10.72 13.70 13.95
N VAL A 98 9.64 14.45 13.83
CA VAL A 98 9.65 15.87 13.51
C VAL A 98 8.81 16.63 14.50
N ALA A 99 9.28 17.81 14.91
CA ALA A 99 8.52 18.71 15.76
C ALA A 99 7.46 19.45 14.93
N VAL A 100 6.18 19.24 15.23
CA VAL A 100 5.07 19.95 14.59
C VAL A 100 4.52 21.02 15.54
N PRO A 101 4.18 22.23 15.05
CA PRO A 101 3.59 23.27 15.89
C PRO A 101 2.30 22.77 16.57
N SER A 102 2.19 22.99 17.87
CA SER A 102 0.99 22.62 18.64
C SER A 102 0.94 23.35 19.98
N ASP A 103 -0.24 23.82 20.34
CA ASP A 103 -0.51 24.43 21.66
C ASP A 103 -0.63 23.38 22.77
N ASN A 104 -0.69 22.11 22.37
CA ASN A 104 -0.76 20.94 23.25
C ASN A 104 0.58 20.60 23.92
N SER A 105 1.55 21.51 23.89
CA SER A 105 2.83 21.41 24.61
C SER A 105 3.28 22.79 25.09
N PRO A 106 3.91 22.93 26.28
CA PRO A 106 4.54 24.18 26.71
C PRO A 106 5.66 24.66 25.77
N SER A 107 6.29 23.76 25.01
CA SER A 107 7.34 24.11 24.04
C SER A 107 6.79 24.70 22.73
N GLY A 108 5.46 24.71 22.55
CA GLY A 108 4.80 25.14 21.31
C GLY A 108 4.88 24.12 20.18
N SER A 109 5.37 22.91 20.45
CA SER A 109 5.42 21.82 19.47
C SER A 109 5.33 20.45 20.11
N VAL A 110 4.93 19.45 19.33
CA VAL A 110 4.93 18.04 19.70
C VAL A 110 5.67 17.22 18.65
N GLY A 111 6.42 16.19 19.08
CA GLY A 111 7.12 15.29 18.19
C GLY A 111 6.20 14.25 17.54
N VAL A 112 6.10 14.28 16.21
CA VAL A 112 5.36 13.30 15.40
C VAL A 112 6.33 12.42 14.64
N SER A 113 6.27 11.10 14.84
CA SER A 113 7.06 10.14 14.10
C SER A 113 6.38 9.69 12.81
N TYR A 114 7.18 9.40 11.80
CA TYR A 114 6.68 8.97 10.50
C TYR A 114 7.74 8.17 9.72
N ILE A 115 7.28 7.45 8.71
CA ILE A 115 8.11 6.83 7.68
C ILE A 115 7.69 7.39 6.32
N HIS A 116 8.67 7.80 5.52
CA HIS A 116 8.45 8.29 4.16
C HIS A 116 9.05 7.35 3.12
N TRP A 117 8.20 6.90 2.19
CA TRP A 117 8.62 6.20 0.97
C TRP A 117 8.41 7.12 -0.24
N PRO A 118 9.47 7.71 -0.79
CA PRO A 118 9.35 8.59 -1.94
C PRO A 118 8.97 7.80 -3.20
N ALA A 119 8.20 8.43 -4.07
CA ALA A 119 7.82 7.91 -5.37
C ALA A 119 9.06 7.48 -6.18
N GLN A 120 9.01 6.28 -6.74
CA GLN A 120 10.06 5.72 -7.58
C GLN A 120 9.65 5.76 -9.06
N GLY A 121 10.62 5.95 -9.95
CA GLY A 121 10.38 6.01 -11.39
C GLY A 121 9.54 7.23 -11.82
N ARG A 122 8.57 7.02 -12.70
CA ARG A 122 7.68 8.10 -13.16
C ARG A 122 6.66 8.39 -12.06
N LYS A 123 6.66 9.62 -11.54
CA LYS A 123 5.64 10.07 -10.59
C LYS A 123 4.24 9.88 -11.17
N ALA A 124 3.36 9.26 -10.39
CA ALA A 124 1.95 9.16 -10.69
C ALA A 124 1.32 10.56 -10.68
N LYS A 125 0.25 10.76 -11.46
CA LYS A 125 -0.59 11.96 -11.36
C LYS A 125 -1.56 11.81 -10.18
N ALA A 126 -1.01 11.60 -8.98
CA ALA A 126 -1.75 11.43 -7.74
C ALA A 126 -1.12 12.30 -6.65
N PRO A 127 -1.92 12.83 -5.70
CA PRO A 127 -1.37 13.52 -4.55
C PRO A 127 -0.59 12.54 -3.66
N PRO A 128 0.33 13.04 -2.82
CA PRO A 128 0.95 12.21 -1.79
C PRO A 128 -0.10 11.61 -0.85
N LEU A 129 0.16 10.39 -0.36
CA LEU A 129 -0.72 9.69 0.57
C LEU A 129 -0.22 9.80 2.00
N ILE A 130 -1.11 10.19 2.91
CA ILE A 130 -0.92 10.05 4.35
C ILE A 130 -1.60 8.74 4.80
N LEU A 131 -0.83 7.85 5.42
CA LEU A 131 -1.28 6.56 5.94
C LEU A 131 -1.37 6.64 7.47
N LEU A 132 -2.56 6.42 8.02
CA LEU A 132 -2.83 6.51 9.46
C LEU A 132 -3.25 5.16 10.02
N HIS A 133 -2.49 4.67 10.99
CA HIS A 133 -2.76 3.40 11.65
C HIS A 133 -3.99 3.48 12.59
N GLY A 134 -4.45 2.32 13.05
CA GLY A 134 -5.57 2.19 14.00
C GLY A 134 -5.16 2.32 15.47
N PHE A 135 -6.04 1.87 16.37
CA PHE A 135 -5.83 1.91 17.82
C PHE A 135 -4.58 1.13 18.25
N ASP A 136 -3.78 1.74 19.13
CA ASP A 136 -2.61 1.14 19.80
C ASP A 136 -1.62 0.46 18.83
N SER A 137 -1.26 1.19 17.76
CA SER A 137 -0.42 0.69 16.68
C SER A 137 0.60 1.77 16.24
N SER A 138 1.25 1.58 15.09
CA SER A 138 2.28 2.46 14.54
C SER A 138 2.31 2.44 13.01
N CYS A 139 2.97 3.43 12.41
CA CYS A 139 3.33 3.52 11.01
C CYS A 139 4.05 2.26 10.46
N LEU A 140 4.64 1.42 11.32
CA LEU A 140 5.20 0.11 10.96
C LEU A 140 4.16 -0.89 10.40
N GLU A 141 2.86 -0.67 10.57
CA GLU A 141 1.82 -1.44 9.88
C GLU A 141 1.94 -1.35 8.35
N TYR A 142 2.45 -0.22 7.85
CA TYR A 142 2.57 0.05 6.42
C TYR A 142 3.90 -0.41 5.82
N ARG A 143 4.75 -1.11 6.58
CA ARG A 143 6.08 -1.56 6.14
C ARG A 143 6.10 -2.32 4.81
N ARG A 144 5.01 -3.03 4.47
CA ARG A 144 4.83 -3.72 3.18
C ARG A 144 4.09 -2.89 2.13
N LEU A 145 3.17 -2.00 2.53
CA LEU A 145 2.36 -1.21 1.61
C LEU A 145 3.13 0.01 1.08
N GLY A 146 3.87 0.71 1.94
CA GLY A 146 4.64 1.90 1.59
C GLY A 146 5.58 1.70 0.39
N PRO A 147 6.44 0.67 0.39
CA PRO A 147 7.31 0.36 -0.76
C PRO A 147 6.52 0.06 -2.05
N GLN A 148 5.35 -0.56 -1.95
CA GLN A 148 4.51 -0.87 -3.12
C GLN A 148 3.87 0.39 -3.72
N LEU A 149 3.46 1.34 -2.89
CA LEU A 149 2.97 2.65 -3.33
C LEU A 149 4.09 3.44 -4.02
N ALA A 150 5.28 3.48 -3.40
CA ALA A 150 6.46 4.10 -3.97
C ALA A 150 6.83 3.51 -5.34
N ALA A 151 6.82 2.18 -5.48
CA ALA A 151 7.08 1.51 -6.75
C ALA A 151 6.03 1.83 -7.85
N LYS A 152 4.83 2.26 -7.47
CA LYS A 152 3.78 2.76 -8.38
C LYS A 152 3.90 4.27 -8.67
N GLY A 153 4.95 4.92 -8.20
CA GLY A 153 5.19 6.35 -8.39
C GLY A 153 4.39 7.25 -7.45
N ILE A 154 3.93 6.75 -6.30
CA ILE A 154 3.15 7.50 -5.32
C ILE A 154 4.03 7.83 -4.11
N ASP A 155 4.12 9.12 -3.74
CA ASP A 155 4.78 9.56 -2.50
C ASP A 155 3.91 9.15 -1.29
N ALA A 156 4.44 8.38 -0.35
CA ALA A 156 3.69 7.83 0.78
C ALA A 156 4.34 8.13 2.13
N TYR A 157 3.55 8.68 3.05
CA TYR A 157 3.95 9.04 4.41
C TYR A 157 3.07 8.28 5.40
N ALA A 158 3.65 7.33 6.14
CA ALA A 158 2.97 6.69 7.26
C ALA A 158 3.28 7.45 8.53
N VAL A 159 2.26 7.98 9.20
CA VAL A 159 2.41 8.91 10.34
C VAL A 159 1.86 8.24 11.59
N ASP A 160 2.62 8.30 12.68
CA ASP A 160 2.14 7.88 13.99
C ASP A 160 1.19 8.94 14.57
N ILE A 161 0.07 8.49 15.12
CA ILE A 161 -0.92 9.35 15.76
C ILE A 161 -0.40 9.77 17.14
N LEU A 162 -0.50 11.06 17.50
CA LEU A 162 -0.05 11.59 18.80
C LEU A 162 -0.46 10.68 19.98
N GLY A 163 0.50 10.25 20.77
CA GLY A 163 0.31 9.34 21.91
C GLY A 163 0.39 7.85 21.57
N TRP A 164 0.60 7.50 20.30
CA TRP A 164 0.83 6.12 19.84
C TRP A 164 2.11 6.05 18.98
N GLY A 165 2.50 4.82 18.63
CA GLY A 165 3.72 4.53 17.91
C GLY A 165 4.95 5.10 18.63
N PHE A 166 5.73 5.90 17.91
CA PHE A 166 6.98 6.46 18.40
C PHE A 166 6.92 8.00 18.57
N THR A 167 5.72 8.53 18.76
CA THR A 167 5.51 9.97 19.02
C THR A 167 6.11 10.39 20.35
N GLN A 168 6.38 11.69 20.52
CA GLN A 168 6.80 12.24 21.80
C GLN A 168 5.67 12.14 22.81
N LEU A 169 5.97 11.68 24.03
CA LEU A 169 5.00 11.59 25.13
C LEU A 169 5.27 12.64 26.21
N GLU A 170 6.51 13.09 26.32
CA GLU A 170 6.96 14.11 27.26
C GLU A 170 6.45 15.49 26.86
N ASP A 171 6.13 16.34 27.83
CA ASP A 171 5.66 17.71 27.62
C ASP A 171 4.37 17.83 26.77
N VAL A 172 3.61 16.75 26.61
CA VAL A 172 2.30 16.75 25.94
C VAL A 172 1.17 16.90 26.97
N LYS A 173 0.27 17.87 26.77
CA LYS A 173 -0.81 18.19 27.72
C LYS A 173 -2.01 17.24 27.62
N SER A 174 -2.35 16.75 26.42
CA SER A 174 -3.53 15.94 26.15
C SER A 174 -3.31 14.94 25.01
N PHE A 175 -3.99 13.79 25.08
CA PHE A 175 -4.08 12.80 23.99
C PHE A 175 -5.52 12.62 23.50
N SER A 176 -6.36 13.65 23.63
CA SER A 176 -7.74 13.64 23.14
C SER A 176 -7.80 13.50 21.61
N ALA A 177 -8.98 13.17 21.08
CA ALA A 177 -9.20 13.15 19.64
C ALA A 177 -8.84 14.49 18.98
N ASP A 178 -9.20 15.61 19.62
CA ASP A 178 -8.88 16.95 19.11
C ASP A 178 -7.37 17.20 19.07
N ALA A 179 -6.64 16.83 20.12
CA ALA A 179 -5.19 16.96 20.17
C ALA A 179 -4.49 16.12 19.08
N LYS A 180 -5.00 14.91 18.82
CA LYS A 180 -4.51 14.05 17.73
C LYS A 180 -4.72 14.69 16.36
N VAL A 181 -5.89 15.31 16.13
CA VAL A 181 -6.20 16.02 14.88
C VAL A 181 -5.34 17.27 14.73
N GLU A 182 -5.12 18.03 15.81
CA GLU A 182 -4.25 19.22 15.81
C GLU A 182 -2.82 18.87 15.41
N ALA A 183 -2.21 17.86 16.05
CA ALA A 183 -0.87 17.41 15.73
C ALA A 183 -0.76 16.93 14.27
N LEU A 184 -1.75 16.19 13.78
CA LEU A 184 -1.78 15.73 12.39
C LEU A 184 -1.89 16.91 11.39
N LYS A 185 -2.67 17.95 11.71
CA LYS A 185 -2.71 19.18 10.89
C LYS A 185 -1.37 19.91 10.90
N GLY A 186 -0.64 19.90 12.01
CA GLY A 186 0.71 20.46 12.09
C GLY A 186 1.72 19.75 11.18
N PHE A 187 1.51 18.45 10.92
CA PHE A 187 2.34 17.63 10.03
C PHE A 187 2.09 17.91 8.54
N VAL A 188 0.85 18.23 8.14
CA VAL A 188 0.42 18.40 6.75
C VAL A 188 0.31 19.89 6.40
N LYS A 189 1.22 20.43 5.58
CA LYS A 189 1.10 21.77 4.97
C LYS A 189 1.21 21.72 3.45
#